data_AF-A0A4Q3H949-F1
#
_entry.id   AF-A0A4Q3H949-F1
#
_cell.length_a   1.000
_cell.length_b   1.000
_cell.length_c   1.000
_cell.angle_alpha   90.00
_cell.angle_beta   90.00
_cell.angle_gamma   90.00
#
_symmetry.space_group_name_H-M   'P 1'
#
loop_
_entity.id
_entity.type
_entity.pdbx_description
1 polymer ?
#
loop_
_entity_poly.entity_id
_entity_poly.type
_entity_poly.pdbx_seq_one_letter_code
_entity_poly.pdbx_strand_id
1 'polypeptide(L)'
;MRRGVSRFSRRTAILCVLLSVLIVVMVAGGMVLSAIGEVSRHANQLDDDRSRQTTQGAVKTFLSQLGATLNDYAAWDDAAANAYAEDGMAWMVSNFGEMSANSALFDIALVVDGDRNVILAYEDGLPQTVPPREFFDDALWRLLDEAKSPERTDKPEARGFVHSKKGIAATGVALIRMKSGTLDQPPEKRRYLVFARHLDGQVAALAETYVIKGLPLASPDFNATNYVPIWD
;
A
#
# COMPACT_ATOMS: atom_id res chain seq x y z
N MET A 1 0.27 -36.91 88.19
CA MET A 1 0.19 -36.98 86.71
C MET A 1 -0.40 -35.69 86.17
N ARG A 2 0.41 -34.78 85.60
CA ARG A 2 -0.04 -33.50 85.02
C ARG A 2 0.29 -33.51 83.52
N ARG A 3 -0.74 -33.25 82.71
CA ARG A 3 -0.83 -33.40 81.25
C ARG A 3 0.29 -32.67 80.49
N GLY A 4 1.15 -33.43 79.83
CA GLY A 4 2.03 -32.97 78.75
C GLY A 4 1.33 -33.04 77.39
N VAL A 5 0.30 -32.23 77.17
CA VAL A 5 -0.31 -32.03 75.85
C VAL A 5 -0.36 -30.52 75.62
N SER A 6 0.31 -29.98 74.59
CA SER A 6 -0.12 -28.77 73.82
C SER A 6 0.98 -27.97 73.10
N ARG A 7 2.29 -28.21 73.28
CA ARG A 7 3.30 -27.43 72.53
C ARG A 7 3.55 -27.92 71.10
N PHE A 8 3.44 -29.23 70.85
CA PHE A 8 3.63 -29.82 69.51
C PHE A 8 2.41 -29.55 68.61
N SER A 9 1.19 -29.78 69.12
CA SER A 9 -0.07 -29.53 68.40
C SER A 9 -0.27 -28.07 67.96
N ARG A 10 0.09 -27.09 68.82
CA ARG A 10 -0.04 -25.66 68.46
C ARG A 10 0.95 -25.23 67.38
N ARG A 11 2.18 -25.77 67.38
CA ARG A 11 3.18 -25.51 66.33
C ARG A 11 2.74 -26.09 65.00
N THR A 12 2.23 -27.33 64.98
CA THR A 12 1.68 -27.95 63.77
C THR A 12 0.48 -27.17 63.24
N ALA A 13 -0.43 -26.73 64.11
CA ALA A 13 -1.58 -25.92 63.70
C ALA A 13 -1.17 -24.56 63.08
N ILE A 14 -0.19 -23.87 63.68
CA ILE A 14 0.35 -22.61 63.14
C ILE A 14 1.01 -22.86 61.76
N LEU A 15 1.79 -23.94 61.62
CA LEU A 15 2.40 -24.31 60.35
C LEU A 15 1.35 -24.59 59.26
N CYS A 16 0.27 -25.31 59.59
CA CYS A 16 -0.81 -25.57 58.65
C CYS A 16 -1.50 -24.28 58.17
N VAL A 17 -1.73 -23.31 59.07
CA VAL A 17 -2.31 -22.01 58.71
C VAL A 17 -1.35 -21.18 57.87
N LEU A 18 -0.05 -21.16 58.21
CA LEU A 18 0.94 -20.45 57.39
C LEU A 18 1.08 -21.08 56.00
N LEU A 19 1.04 -22.40 55.91
CA LEU A 19 1.08 -23.12 54.64
C LEU A 19 -0.18 -22.84 53.80
N SER A 20 -1.37 -22.82 54.40
CA SER A 20 -2.60 -22.51 53.66
C SER A 20 -2.61 -21.07 53.15
N VAL A 21 -2.17 -20.11 53.96
CA VAL A 21 -1.98 -18.71 53.53
C VAL A 21 -0.97 -18.63 52.39
N LEU A 22 0.17 -19.32 52.49
CA LEU A 22 1.18 -19.36 51.44
C LEU A 22 0.62 -19.92 50.14
N ILE A 23 -0.14 -21.02 50.18
CA ILE A 23 -0.79 -21.61 49.00
C ILE A 23 -1.76 -20.61 48.37
N VAL A 24 -2.61 -19.96 49.16
CA VAL A 24 -3.56 -18.97 48.64
C VAL A 24 -2.82 -17.81 47.97
N VAL A 25 -1.75 -17.31 48.58
CA VAL A 25 -0.91 -16.24 48.00
C VAL A 25 -0.23 -16.70 46.71
N MET A 26 0.29 -17.93 46.66
CA MET A 26 0.91 -18.48 45.44
C MET A 26 -0.12 -18.66 44.31
N VAL A 27 -1.32 -19.16 44.62
CA VAL A 27 -2.39 -19.32 43.63
C VAL A 27 -2.85 -17.95 43.12
N ALA A 28 -3.13 -17.00 44.03
CA ALA A 28 -3.53 -15.65 43.66
C ALA A 28 -2.44 -14.95 42.83
N GLY A 29 -1.17 -15.05 43.24
CA GLY A 29 -0.03 -14.52 42.50
C GLY A 29 0.10 -15.17 41.11
N GLY A 30 -0.04 -16.49 41.02
CA GLY A 30 -0.03 -17.22 39.75
C GLY A 30 -1.17 -16.82 38.81
N MET A 31 -2.36 -16.58 39.35
CA MET A 31 -3.51 -16.08 38.59
C MET A 31 -3.24 -14.68 38.05
N VAL A 32 -2.71 -13.76 38.87
CA VAL A 32 -2.37 -12.39 38.45
C VAL A 32 -1.30 -12.41 37.36
N LEU A 33 -0.22 -13.18 37.52
CA LEU A 33 0.84 -13.29 36.52
C LEU A 33 0.31 -13.87 35.19
N SER A 34 -0.55 -14.89 35.27
CA SER A 34 -1.17 -15.49 34.08
C SER A 34 -2.09 -14.49 33.36
N ALA A 35 -2.93 -13.77 34.12
CA ALA A 35 -3.82 -12.76 33.57
C ALA A 35 -3.04 -11.62 32.90
N ILE A 36 -1.95 -11.14 33.52
CA ILE A 36 -1.06 -10.14 32.91
C ILE A 36 -0.47 -10.68 31.61
N GLY A 37 0.03 -11.91 31.60
CA GLY A 37 0.61 -12.53 30.39
C GLY A 37 -0.41 -12.73 29.26
N GLU A 38 -1.67 -12.97 29.58
CA GLU A 38 -2.76 -13.03 28.60
C GLU A 38 -3.14 -11.65 28.07
N VAL A 39 -3.30 -10.65 28.95
CA VAL A 39 -3.56 -9.26 28.57
C VAL A 39 -2.44 -8.70 27.69
N SER A 40 -1.17 -8.93 28.02
CA SER A 40 -0.05 -8.48 27.21
C SER A 40 -0.01 -9.14 25.83
N ARG A 41 -0.27 -10.45 25.73
CA ARG A 41 -0.35 -11.13 24.43
C ARG A 41 -1.50 -10.61 23.59
N HIS A 42 -2.67 -10.42 24.19
CA HIS A 42 -3.84 -9.92 23.49
C HIS A 42 -3.66 -8.47 23.04
N ALA A 43 -3.03 -7.63 23.88
CA ALA A 43 -2.68 -6.26 23.53
C ALA A 43 -1.69 -6.22 22.35
N ASN A 44 -0.64 -7.05 22.36
CA ASN A 44 0.33 -7.12 21.26
C ASN A 44 -0.34 -7.58 19.95
N GLN A 45 -1.16 -8.65 20.00
CA GLN A 45 -1.90 -9.13 18.82
C GLN A 45 -2.83 -8.05 18.25
N LEU A 46 -3.53 -7.32 19.12
CA LEU A 46 -4.42 -6.25 18.69
C LEU A 46 -3.64 -5.08 18.07
N ASP A 47 -2.47 -4.74 18.62
CA ASP A 47 -1.59 -3.70 18.08
C ASP A 47 -1.00 -4.11 16.72
N ASP A 48 -0.61 -5.37 16.57
CA ASP A 48 -0.15 -5.97 15.32
C ASP A 48 -1.24 -5.93 14.23
N ASP A 49 -2.45 -6.37 14.57
CA ASP A 49 -3.59 -6.37 13.64
C ASP A 49 -3.98 -4.95 13.21
N ARG A 50 -3.98 -4.00 14.15
CA ARG A 50 -4.22 -2.58 13.85
C ARG A 50 -3.13 -2.00 12.97
N SER A 51 -1.86 -2.28 13.26
CA SER A 51 -0.73 -1.82 12.44
C SER A 51 -0.84 -2.34 11.01
N ARG A 52 -1.21 -3.62 10.84
CA ARG A 52 -1.45 -4.22 9.52
C ARG A 52 -2.61 -3.56 8.80
N GLN A 53 -3.75 -3.39 9.47
CA GLN A 53 -4.94 -2.75 8.89
C GLN A 53 -4.67 -1.30 8.47
N THR A 54 -3.99 -0.53 9.32
CA THR A 54 -3.59 0.85 9.04
C THR A 54 -2.63 0.91 7.85
N THR A 55 -1.64 0.02 7.78
CA THR A 55 -0.71 -0.06 6.65
C THR A 55 -1.42 -0.42 5.35
N GLN A 56 -2.32 -1.41 5.38
CA GLN A 56 -3.17 -1.77 4.23
C GLN A 56 -4.04 -0.59 3.78
N GLY A 57 -4.66 0.10 4.74
CA GLY A 57 -5.44 1.30 4.48
C GLY A 57 -4.61 2.40 3.83
N ALA A 58 -3.42 2.67 4.35
CA ALA A 58 -2.49 3.68 3.82
C ALA A 58 -2.12 3.44 2.37
N VAL A 59 -1.68 2.22 2.06
CA VAL A 59 -1.28 1.81 0.71
C VAL A 59 -2.48 1.85 -0.26
N LYS A 60 -3.65 1.36 0.17
CA LYS A 60 -4.87 1.39 -0.64
C LYS A 60 -5.36 2.83 -0.90
N THR A 61 -5.29 3.70 0.10
CA THR A 61 -5.65 5.11 -0.05
C THR A 61 -4.69 5.80 -1.01
N PHE A 62 -3.39 5.56 -0.89
CA PHE A 62 -2.40 6.10 -1.82
C PHE A 62 -2.68 5.70 -3.27
N LEU A 63 -2.87 4.39 -3.52
CA LEU A 63 -3.22 3.89 -4.85
C LEU A 63 -4.55 4.48 -5.35
N SER A 64 -5.48 4.77 -4.44
CA SER A 64 -6.75 5.41 -4.79
C SER A 64 -6.61 6.90 -5.12
N GLN A 65 -5.72 7.62 -4.45
CA GLN A 65 -5.42 9.01 -4.78
C GLN A 65 -4.72 9.10 -6.13
N LEU A 66 -3.73 8.23 -6.38
CA LEU A 66 -3.08 8.12 -7.69
C LEU A 66 -4.10 7.86 -8.79
N GLY A 67 -5.00 6.89 -8.60
CA GLY A 67 -6.04 6.57 -9.59
C GLY A 67 -7.03 7.72 -9.82
N ALA A 68 -7.43 8.45 -8.77
CA ALA A 68 -8.30 9.61 -8.91
C ALA A 68 -7.62 10.72 -9.72
N THR A 69 -6.36 11.04 -9.40
CA THR A 69 -5.58 12.03 -10.16
C THR A 69 -5.36 11.59 -11.60
N LEU A 70 -5.05 10.32 -11.84
CA LEU A 70 -4.95 9.79 -13.19
C LEU A 70 -6.26 9.95 -13.97
N ASN A 71 -7.41 9.66 -13.34
CA ASN A 71 -8.70 9.83 -13.97
C ASN A 71 -8.97 11.30 -14.31
N ASP A 72 -8.62 12.24 -13.43
CA ASP A 72 -8.76 13.68 -13.69
C ASP A 72 -7.92 14.14 -14.89
N TYR A 73 -6.73 13.56 -15.08
CA TYR A 73 -5.87 13.86 -16.23
C TYR A 73 -6.29 13.15 -17.52
N ALA A 74 -6.78 11.92 -17.42
CA ALA A 74 -7.15 11.10 -18.57
C ALA A 74 -8.57 11.43 -19.09
N ALA A 75 -9.50 11.78 -18.19
CA ALA A 75 -10.85 12.23 -18.51
C ALA A 75 -10.92 13.76 -18.57
N TRP A 76 -10.20 14.34 -19.52
CA TRP A 76 -10.11 15.78 -19.74
C TRP A 76 -10.16 16.08 -21.25
N ASP A 77 -11.03 17.01 -21.63
CA ASP A 77 -11.27 17.33 -23.03
C ASP A 77 -10.00 17.82 -23.76
N ASP A 78 -9.18 18.65 -23.12
CA ASP A 78 -7.92 19.12 -23.71
C ASP A 78 -6.89 17.99 -23.81
N ALA A 79 -6.87 17.08 -22.83
CA ALA A 79 -6.05 15.88 -22.89
C ALA A 79 -6.43 15.02 -24.10
N ALA A 80 -7.73 14.80 -24.34
CA ALA A 80 -8.18 14.07 -25.51
C ALA A 80 -7.85 14.81 -26.81
N ALA A 81 -8.12 16.11 -26.90
CA ALA A 81 -7.84 16.90 -28.11
C ALA A 81 -6.36 16.82 -28.51
N ASN A 82 -5.45 17.00 -27.56
CA ASN A 82 -4.01 16.98 -27.81
C ASN A 82 -3.45 15.56 -27.94
N ALA A 83 -4.00 14.61 -27.19
CA ALA A 83 -3.59 13.22 -27.33
C ALA A 83 -3.95 12.66 -28.70
N TYR A 84 -4.92 13.17 -29.45
CA TYR A 84 -5.25 12.64 -30.77
C TYR A 84 -4.86 13.57 -31.94
N ALA A 85 -4.32 14.76 -31.67
CA ALA A 85 -3.82 15.69 -32.67
C ALA A 85 -2.39 15.33 -33.15
N GLU A 86 -2.06 15.70 -34.40
CA GLU A 86 -0.71 15.52 -34.96
C GLU A 86 0.33 16.43 -34.27
N ASP A 87 -0.07 17.62 -33.81
CA ASP A 87 0.77 18.64 -33.18
C ASP A 87 0.61 18.72 -31.65
N GLY A 88 -0.19 17.83 -31.05
CA GLY A 88 -0.48 17.85 -29.60
C GLY A 88 0.66 17.39 -28.68
N MET A 89 1.80 16.97 -29.22
CA MET A 89 2.94 16.46 -28.43
C MET A 89 3.48 17.49 -27.44
N ALA A 90 3.65 18.75 -27.85
CA ALA A 90 4.18 19.79 -26.96
C ALA A 90 3.27 20.03 -25.74
N TRP A 91 1.95 19.96 -25.96
CA TRP A 91 0.98 20.05 -24.88
C TRP A 91 1.07 18.84 -23.93
N MET A 92 1.18 17.62 -24.47
CA MET A 92 1.32 16.40 -23.66
C MET A 92 2.63 16.40 -22.85
N VAL A 93 3.73 16.91 -23.41
CA VAL A 93 4.99 17.08 -22.69
C VAL A 93 4.80 18.02 -21.50
N SER A 94 4.23 19.21 -21.71
CA SER A 94 4.08 20.19 -20.63
C SER A 94 3.07 19.75 -19.56
N ASN A 95 1.97 19.10 -19.95
CA ASN A 95 0.90 18.74 -19.01
C ASN A 95 1.09 17.37 -18.36
N PHE A 96 1.70 16.39 -19.04
CA PHE A 96 1.93 15.06 -18.45
C PHE A 96 3.39 14.88 -18.07
N GLY A 97 4.30 15.12 -19.02
CA GLY A 97 5.72 14.84 -18.86
C GLY A 97 6.38 15.68 -17.77
N GLU A 98 6.40 17.00 -17.94
CA GLU A 98 7.06 17.94 -17.02
C GLU A 98 6.42 17.93 -15.62
N MET A 99 5.12 17.63 -15.52
CA MET A 99 4.42 17.54 -14.23
C MET A 99 4.95 16.40 -13.34
N SER A 100 5.60 15.38 -13.92
CA SER A 100 6.20 14.29 -13.15
C SER A 100 7.35 14.74 -12.24
N ALA A 101 7.97 15.90 -12.47
CA ALA A 101 9.01 16.45 -11.57
C ALA A 101 8.46 16.93 -10.22
N ASN A 102 7.23 17.46 -10.18
CA ASN A 102 6.70 18.19 -9.03
C ASN A 102 5.46 17.52 -8.41
N SER A 103 5.03 16.38 -8.93
CA SER A 103 3.86 15.67 -8.42
C SER A 103 4.22 14.84 -7.19
N ALA A 104 3.33 14.88 -6.18
CA ALA A 104 3.42 13.98 -5.03
C ALA A 104 2.88 12.57 -5.33
N LEU A 105 2.04 12.45 -6.37
CA LEU A 105 1.27 11.23 -6.66
C LEU A 105 1.84 10.41 -7.82
N PHE A 106 2.75 10.98 -8.61
CA PHE A 106 3.47 10.28 -9.67
C PHE A 106 4.85 10.89 -9.90
N ASP A 107 5.83 10.07 -10.23
CA ASP A 107 7.17 10.46 -10.68
C ASP A 107 7.42 10.04 -12.15
N ILE A 108 6.51 9.24 -12.72
CA ILE A 108 6.54 8.82 -14.12
C ILE A 108 5.20 9.12 -14.79
N ALA A 109 5.28 9.61 -16.02
CA ALA A 109 4.15 9.79 -16.92
C ALA A 109 4.44 9.15 -18.28
N LEU A 110 3.60 8.22 -18.71
CA LEU A 110 3.66 7.62 -20.03
C LEU A 110 2.35 7.83 -20.79
N VAL A 111 2.44 7.99 -22.11
CA VAL A 111 1.31 7.81 -23.01
C VAL A 111 1.62 6.63 -23.91
N VAL A 112 0.74 5.64 -23.93
CA VAL A 112 0.87 4.43 -24.75
C VAL A 112 -0.38 4.22 -25.60
N ASP A 113 -0.25 3.55 -26.73
CA ASP A 113 -1.42 3.09 -27.50
C ASP A 113 -1.90 1.70 -27.05
N GLY A 114 -3.01 1.23 -27.65
CA GLY A 114 -3.57 -0.09 -27.38
C GLY A 114 -2.65 -1.27 -27.71
N ASP A 115 -1.64 -1.06 -28.55
CA ASP A 115 -0.64 -2.05 -28.98
C ASP A 115 0.65 -1.98 -28.16
N ARG A 116 0.65 -1.20 -27.07
CA ARG A 116 1.77 -0.99 -26.14
C ARG A 116 2.96 -0.28 -26.80
N ASN A 117 2.72 0.51 -27.86
CA ASN A 117 3.71 1.44 -28.37
C ASN A 117 3.73 2.69 -27.50
N VAL A 118 4.92 3.25 -27.30
CA VAL A 118 5.14 4.39 -26.40
C VAL A 118 5.15 5.66 -27.23
N ILE A 119 4.26 6.59 -26.88
CA ILE A 119 4.09 7.89 -27.53
C ILE A 119 4.84 8.96 -26.74
N LEU A 120 4.74 8.90 -25.41
CA LEU A 120 5.42 9.78 -24.47
C LEU A 120 5.92 8.95 -23.29
N ALA A 121 7.12 9.23 -22.80
CA ALA A 121 7.67 8.63 -21.58
C ALA A 121 8.55 9.65 -20.86
N TYR A 122 8.16 10.01 -19.65
CA TYR A 122 8.86 10.97 -18.81
C TYR A 122 8.99 10.41 -17.39
N GLU A 123 10.11 10.74 -16.77
CA GLU A 123 10.42 10.45 -15.38
C GLU A 123 11.08 11.68 -14.77
N ASP A 124 10.61 12.11 -13.59
CA ASP A 124 11.13 13.28 -12.87
C ASP A 124 11.20 14.55 -13.74
N GLY A 125 10.22 14.72 -14.64
CA GLY A 125 10.11 15.83 -15.58
C GLY A 125 11.04 15.76 -16.80
N LEU A 126 11.79 14.66 -16.95
CA LEU A 126 12.73 14.47 -18.05
C LEU A 126 12.30 13.32 -18.97
N PRO A 127 12.59 13.38 -20.28
CA PRO A 127 12.33 12.27 -21.18
C PRO A 127 13.04 10.99 -20.72
N GLN A 128 12.31 9.89 -20.67
CA GLN A 128 12.86 8.60 -20.23
C GLN A 128 13.84 8.06 -21.29
N THR A 129 15.04 7.66 -20.85
CA THR A 129 16.08 7.14 -21.75
C THR A 129 15.99 5.64 -21.98
N VAL A 130 15.23 4.92 -21.14
CA VAL A 130 15.03 3.47 -21.21
C VAL A 130 13.61 3.19 -21.71
N PRO A 131 13.43 2.31 -22.71
CA PRO A 131 12.09 1.93 -23.16
C PRO A 131 11.24 1.38 -22.01
N PRO A 132 9.96 1.79 -21.86
CA PRO A 132 9.06 1.29 -20.82
C PRO A 132 8.97 -0.25 -20.71
N ARG A 133 9.09 -0.98 -21.83
CA ARG A 133 9.13 -2.46 -21.85
C ARG A 133 10.37 -3.07 -21.21
N GLU A 134 11.46 -2.32 -21.14
CA GLU A 134 12.68 -2.73 -20.45
C GLU A 134 12.70 -2.20 -19.01
N PHE A 135 12.06 -1.04 -18.77
CA PHE A 135 12.04 -0.38 -17.47
C PHE A 135 11.06 -1.02 -16.49
N PHE A 136 9.86 -1.39 -16.95
CA PHE A 136 8.81 -2.05 -16.18
C PHE A 136 8.71 -3.54 -16.51
N ASP A 137 8.21 -4.31 -15.56
CA ASP A 137 7.83 -5.71 -15.78
C ASP A 137 6.49 -5.85 -16.54
N ASP A 138 6.06 -7.09 -16.75
CA ASP A 138 4.81 -7.41 -17.46
C ASP A 138 3.55 -6.96 -16.71
N ALA A 139 3.64 -6.56 -15.43
CA ALA A 139 2.49 -6.07 -14.67
C ALA A 139 1.90 -4.80 -15.29
N LEU A 140 2.73 -3.89 -15.80
CA LEU A 140 2.26 -2.68 -16.49
C LEU A 140 1.33 -3.02 -17.66
N TRP A 141 1.70 -4.03 -18.45
CA TRP A 141 0.93 -4.40 -19.64
C TRP A 141 -0.35 -5.16 -19.27
N ARG A 142 -0.36 -5.89 -18.15
CA ARG A 142 -1.59 -6.48 -17.59
C ARG A 142 -2.57 -5.39 -17.16
N LEU A 143 -2.11 -4.32 -16.51
CA LEU A 143 -2.95 -3.16 -16.16
C LEU A 143 -3.51 -2.49 -17.42
N LEU A 144 -2.72 -2.35 -18.48
CA LEU A 144 -3.21 -1.83 -19.75
C LEU A 144 -4.32 -2.71 -20.36
N ASP A 145 -4.12 -4.03 -20.38
CA ASP A 145 -5.12 -4.96 -20.91
C ASP A 145 -6.40 -4.96 -20.06
N GLU A 146 -6.30 -4.80 -18.74
CA GLU A 146 -7.44 -4.62 -17.85
C GLU A 146 -8.19 -3.30 -18.10
N ALA A 147 -7.48 -2.20 -18.30
CA ALA A 147 -8.07 -0.90 -18.65
C ALA A 147 -8.75 -0.92 -20.04
N LYS A 148 -8.31 -1.80 -20.94
CA LYS A 148 -8.92 -2.06 -22.25
C LYS A 148 -10.16 -2.97 -22.19
N SER A 149 -10.40 -3.65 -21.07
CA SER A 149 -11.47 -4.63 -20.95
C SER A 149 -12.85 -4.01 -21.23
N PRO A 150 -13.72 -4.69 -22.00
CA PRO A 150 -15.10 -4.24 -22.22
C PRO A 150 -15.89 -4.07 -20.92
N GLU A 151 -15.53 -4.81 -19.87
CA GLU A 151 -16.16 -4.72 -18.54
C GLU A 151 -15.93 -3.36 -17.85
N ARG A 152 -14.96 -2.58 -18.33
CA ARG A 152 -14.58 -1.27 -17.78
C ARG A 152 -15.06 -0.08 -18.59
N THR A 153 -16.16 -0.22 -19.31
CA THR A 153 -16.68 0.84 -20.21
C THR A 153 -16.99 2.15 -19.47
N ASP A 154 -17.52 2.10 -18.24
CA ASP A 154 -17.85 3.31 -17.46
C ASP A 154 -16.61 4.03 -16.91
N LYS A 155 -15.58 3.27 -16.56
CA LYS A 155 -14.29 3.73 -16.04
C LYS A 155 -13.17 2.88 -16.62
N PRO A 156 -12.69 3.20 -17.83
CA PRO A 156 -11.65 2.46 -18.55
C PRO A 156 -10.28 2.73 -17.94
N GLU A 157 -10.10 2.24 -16.71
CA GLU A 157 -8.90 2.41 -15.90
C GLU A 157 -8.57 1.12 -15.14
N ALA A 158 -7.30 0.93 -14.85
CA ALA A 158 -6.78 -0.12 -13.96
C ALA A 158 -5.67 0.48 -13.11
N ARG A 159 -5.43 -0.13 -11.95
CA ARG A 159 -4.40 0.33 -11.01
C ARG A 159 -3.90 -0.85 -10.20
N GLY A 160 -2.64 -0.79 -9.84
CA GLY A 160 -1.97 -1.85 -9.12
C GLY A 160 -0.53 -1.52 -8.83
N PHE A 161 0.29 -2.55 -8.63
CA PHE A 161 1.71 -2.40 -8.36
C PHE A 161 2.52 -3.09 -9.44
N VAL A 162 3.55 -2.40 -9.92
CA VAL A 162 4.45 -2.90 -10.97
C VAL A 162 5.87 -2.86 -10.46
N HIS A 163 6.70 -3.79 -10.93
CA HIS A 163 8.13 -3.72 -10.69
C HIS A 163 8.79 -2.88 -11.79
N SER A 164 9.75 -2.04 -11.39
CA SER A 164 10.60 -1.28 -12.30
C SER A 164 12.08 -1.50 -11.97
N LYS A 165 12.98 -1.04 -12.84
CA LYS A 165 14.43 -1.03 -12.55
C LYS A 165 14.81 -0.22 -11.31
N LYS A 166 13.94 0.69 -10.83
CA LYS A 166 14.17 1.51 -9.64
C LYS A 166 13.45 1.00 -8.39
N GLY A 167 12.60 -0.02 -8.51
CA GLY A 167 11.88 -0.62 -7.39
C GLY A 167 10.40 -0.84 -7.68
N ILE A 168 9.59 -0.97 -6.63
CA ILE A 168 8.15 -1.18 -6.77
C ILE A 168 7.47 0.17 -6.94
N ALA A 169 6.59 0.30 -7.94
CA ALA A 169 5.80 1.49 -8.19
C ALA A 169 4.30 1.20 -8.11
N ALA A 170 3.58 2.03 -7.36
CA ALA A 170 2.13 2.13 -7.48
C ALA A 170 1.82 2.76 -8.84
N THR A 171 0.98 2.12 -9.63
CA THR A 171 0.76 2.48 -11.03
C THR A 171 -0.71 2.45 -11.38
N GLY A 172 -1.13 3.39 -12.22
CA GLY A 172 -2.45 3.43 -12.82
C GLY A 172 -2.35 3.57 -14.33
N VAL A 173 -3.29 2.98 -15.05
CA VAL A 173 -3.48 3.10 -16.50
C VAL A 173 -4.91 3.53 -16.75
N ALA A 174 -5.14 4.57 -17.56
CA ALA A 174 -6.48 5.05 -17.88
C ALA A 174 -6.58 5.52 -19.34
N LEU A 175 -7.72 5.24 -19.96
CA LEU A 175 -8.02 5.72 -21.32
C LEU A 175 -8.16 7.24 -21.34
N ILE A 176 -7.38 7.88 -22.22
CA ILE A 176 -7.51 9.31 -22.51
C ILE A 176 -8.79 9.53 -23.31
N ARG A 177 -9.72 10.28 -22.74
CA ARG A 177 -11.06 10.50 -23.29
C ARG A 177 -11.61 11.88 -22.91
N MET A 178 -12.58 12.34 -23.69
CA MET A 178 -13.35 13.52 -23.32
C MET A 178 -14.17 13.25 -22.06
N LYS A 179 -14.26 14.27 -21.21
CA LYS A 179 -15.20 14.32 -20.08
C LYS A 179 -16.59 14.73 -20.54
N SER A 180 -16.66 15.61 -21.53
CA SER A 180 -17.91 16.22 -22.02
C SER A 180 -18.69 15.38 -23.04
N GLY A 181 -18.17 14.24 -23.50
CA GLY A 181 -18.83 13.47 -24.56
C GLY A 181 -18.24 12.08 -24.82
N THR A 182 -18.71 11.47 -25.92
CA THR A 182 -18.26 10.15 -26.38
C THR A 182 -16.89 10.24 -27.05
N LEU A 183 -16.02 9.27 -26.76
CA LEU A 183 -14.72 9.17 -27.43
C LEU A 183 -14.90 8.80 -28.91
N ASP A 184 -14.66 9.76 -29.81
CA ASP A 184 -14.72 9.58 -31.26
C ASP A 184 -13.39 9.03 -31.83
N GLN A 185 -12.81 8.05 -31.15
CA GLN A 185 -11.61 7.33 -31.60
C GLN A 185 -11.88 5.83 -31.63
N PRO A 186 -11.60 5.17 -32.76
CA PRO A 186 -11.79 3.74 -32.85
C PRO A 186 -10.77 3.03 -31.92
N PRO A 187 -11.09 1.82 -31.42
CA PRO A 187 -10.29 1.13 -30.40
C PRO A 187 -8.77 1.09 -30.66
N GLU A 188 -8.37 0.90 -31.91
CA GLU A 188 -6.98 0.83 -32.37
C GLU A 188 -6.22 2.17 -32.30
N LYS A 189 -6.92 3.30 -32.27
CA LYS A 189 -6.31 4.64 -32.14
C LYS A 189 -6.29 5.15 -30.71
N ARG A 190 -6.91 4.42 -29.77
CA ARG A 190 -7.04 4.85 -28.38
C ARG A 190 -5.68 4.92 -27.69
N ARG A 191 -5.53 5.96 -26.88
CA ARG A 191 -4.31 6.23 -26.11
C ARG A 191 -4.62 6.16 -24.62
N TYR A 192 -3.66 5.66 -23.86
CA TYR A 192 -3.76 5.42 -22.43
C TYR A 192 -2.68 6.23 -21.73
N LEU A 193 -3.09 6.97 -20.71
CA LEU A 193 -2.19 7.65 -19.80
C LEU A 193 -1.81 6.66 -18.69
N VAL A 194 -0.52 6.61 -18.39
CA VAL A 194 0.04 5.82 -17.30
C VAL A 194 0.71 6.77 -16.33
N PHE A 195 0.33 6.69 -15.07
CA PHE A 195 1.06 7.32 -13.97
C PHE A 195 1.63 6.25 -13.05
N ALA A 196 2.89 6.41 -12.67
CA ALA A 196 3.53 5.57 -11.68
C ALA A 196 4.23 6.43 -10.62
N ARG A 197 4.32 5.89 -9.40
CA ARG A 197 5.07 6.46 -8.28
C ARG A 197 5.85 5.37 -7.57
N HIS A 198 7.16 5.53 -7.45
CA HIS A 198 7.97 4.60 -6.68
C HIS A 198 7.65 4.70 -5.19
N LEU A 199 7.44 3.55 -4.55
CA LEU A 199 7.02 3.48 -3.16
C LEU A 199 8.13 3.85 -2.19
N ASP A 200 9.40 3.60 -2.52
CA ASP A 200 10.53 3.93 -1.65
C ASP A 200 10.54 5.41 -1.24
N GLY A 201 10.23 6.31 -2.18
CA GLY A 201 10.10 7.74 -1.91
C GLY A 201 8.83 8.15 -1.17
N GLN A 202 7.91 7.22 -0.89
CA GLN A 202 6.61 7.47 -0.25
C GLN A 202 6.47 6.82 1.13
N VAL A 203 7.29 5.80 1.45
CA VAL A 203 7.23 5.07 2.71
C VAL A 203 7.26 6.00 3.93
N ALA A 204 8.17 6.97 3.96
CA ALA A 204 8.29 7.91 5.08
C ALA A 204 7.03 8.77 5.26
N ALA A 205 6.47 9.28 4.17
CA ALA A 205 5.25 10.09 4.20
C ALA A 205 4.02 9.27 4.64
N LEU A 206 3.92 8.02 4.19
CA LEU A 206 2.86 7.09 4.62
C LEU A 206 3.01 6.73 6.10
N ALA A 207 4.24 6.46 6.56
CA ALA A 207 4.53 6.16 7.96
C ALA A 207 4.14 7.32 8.87
N GLU A 208 4.46 8.56 8.47
CA GLU A 208 4.11 9.77 9.22
C GLU A 208 2.60 10.01 9.23
N THR A 209 1.94 10.01 8.07
CA THR A 209 0.52 10.33 7.92
C THR A 209 -0.37 9.36 8.71
N TYR A 210 -0.01 8.08 8.72
CA TYR A 210 -0.78 7.01 9.35
C TYR A 210 -0.23 6.58 10.70
N VAL A 211 0.80 7.25 11.21
CA VAL A 211 1.43 6.99 12.52
C VAL A 211 1.91 5.53 12.65
N ILE A 212 2.49 4.99 11.57
CA ILE A 212 3.03 3.63 11.52
C ILE A 212 4.52 3.69 11.87
N LYS A 213 4.89 3.12 13.01
CA LYS A 213 6.28 3.15 13.48
C LYS A 213 7.12 2.10 12.74
N GLY A 214 8.29 2.52 12.25
CA GLY A 214 9.28 1.60 11.68
C GLY A 214 8.76 0.85 10.47
N LEU A 215 8.05 1.52 9.55
CA LEU A 215 7.60 0.98 8.27
C LEU A 215 8.75 1.08 7.24
N PRO A 216 9.38 -0.02 6.83
CA PRO A 216 10.22 -0.07 5.63
C PRO A 216 9.43 -0.65 4.44
N LEU A 217 9.86 -0.31 3.22
CA LEU A 217 9.68 -1.21 2.08
C LEU A 217 10.80 -2.24 2.11
N ALA A 218 10.45 -3.53 2.02
CA ALA A 218 11.42 -4.61 2.18
C ALA A 218 11.18 -5.74 1.18
N SER A 219 12.25 -6.48 0.87
CA SER A 219 12.19 -7.70 0.06
C SER A 219 11.30 -8.77 0.73
N PRO A 220 10.65 -9.67 -0.02
CA PRO A 220 9.92 -10.81 0.54
C PRO A 220 10.73 -11.68 1.51
N ASP A 221 12.06 -11.70 1.38
CA ASP A 221 12.96 -12.48 2.25
C ASP A 221 13.28 -11.76 3.58
N PHE A 222 12.81 -10.53 3.77
CA PHE A 222 13.04 -9.78 4.99
C PHE A 222 12.25 -10.38 6.16
N ASN A 223 12.96 -10.73 7.24
CA ASN A 223 12.34 -11.31 8.42
C ASN A 223 11.60 -10.23 9.24
N ALA A 224 10.31 -10.08 8.98
CA ALA A 224 9.42 -9.20 9.72
C ALA A 224 8.38 -10.00 10.51
N THR A 225 8.12 -9.58 11.76
CA THR A 225 7.03 -10.14 12.58
C THR A 225 5.66 -9.82 11.98
N ASN A 226 5.52 -8.64 11.36
CA ASN A 226 4.31 -8.19 10.69
C ASN A 226 4.65 -7.61 9.32
N TYR A 227 3.87 -7.95 8.30
CA TYR A 227 4.03 -7.41 6.96
C TYR A 227 2.68 -7.21 6.27
N VAL A 228 2.64 -6.24 5.37
CA VAL A 228 1.56 -6.09 4.39
C VAL A 228 2.18 -6.39 3.03
N PRO A 229 1.73 -7.46 2.36
CA PRO A 229 2.25 -7.73 1.05
C PRO A 229 1.70 -6.74 0.03
N ILE A 230 2.51 -6.45 -0.97
CA ILE A 230 2.13 -5.67 -2.14
C ILE A 230 1.76 -6.68 -3.22
N TRP A 231 0.49 -7.07 -3.27
CA TRP A 231 -0.08 -7.91 -4.32
C TRP A 231 -1.15 -7.10 -5.08
N ASP A 232 -1.36 -7.46 -6.35
CA ASP A 232 -2.67 -7.35 -7.01
C ASP A 232 -3.43 -8.66 -6.85
#